data_AF-A0A1C4IGD5-F1
#
_entry.id   AF-A0A1C4IGD5-F1
#
_cell.length_a   1.000
_cell.length_b   1.000
_cell.length_c   1.000
_cell.angle_alpha   90.00
_cell.angle_beta   90.00
_cell.angle_gamma   90.00
#
_symmetry.space_group_name_H-M   'P 1'
#
loop_
_entity.id
_entity.type
_entity.pdbx_description
1 polymer ?
#
loop_
_entity_poly.entity_id
_entity_poly.type
_entity_poly.pdbx_seq_one_letter_code
_entity_poly.pdbx_strand_id
1 'polypeptide(L)'
;VQGQTDSLFTLAQSDAMARAIKANGAPVAVDWIAGGHDGGDTEDSRIDHRVTAWFDHYLKGDTAVSTGPAFRVTRTTGLNVNDGSVELRGASAAAYPGLNGTADRRIALTGPAQRLVNPAGGAPAAISAVPGSGALGQLSGLGAGLSTDFPGQFAQFQSAGLRRGVTLTGAPSVTVKVSTDAPDAVLFAKLYDVAPDGKETLPASLATPVRVAGSPQGSVVRVQLPAVDHEFAAGHRLRLVLSSTDLGYASPAAPAVVGVALAGPGLTVPTDPALSAASPPLPWWAWALPLIALAVAAALLLTGRGRARPRPADPALAAVPLRISGLSKRYAKSADRYAVRELSFRVEPGQVLGLLGPNGAGKTTTLRMLMGLIRPDEGEIRIFGEAVRPGAPVLSRVGAFVEGAGFLPHLTGRANLDLYWQATGRPEQDAHLAEALEIAGLGDALDRAVRTYSQGMRQRLAIAQAMLGLPDLLILDEPTNGLDPPQIREMREVLIRYAAAGRTVIVSSHLLAEVEQTCTHLVVMDRGRLITAGPVAEIIGSADTVLVGIAGGVPQDVVDAVAALPGVADAVREEDGLLAVLDGMTAPQLVAELVRLRVPVDRIGPHRRLEDAFLTLIGGSA
;
A
#
# COMPACT_ATOMS: atom_id res chain seq x y z
N VAL A 1 -28.77 -23.68 39.13
CA VAL A 1 -28.30 -22.57 38.26
C VAL A 1 -28.15 -21.37 39.16
N GLN A 2 -27.01 -20.66 39.10
CA GLN A 2 -26.75 -19.48 39.92
C GLN A 2 -25.99 -18.43 39.12
N GLY A 3 -26.34 -17.16 39.29
CA GLY A 3 -25.63 -16.04 38.72
C GLY A 3 -24.32 -15.70 39.44
N GLN A 4 -23.29 -15.34 38.67
CA GLN A 4 -22.00 -14.90 39.23
C GLN A 4 -22.05 -13.46 39.76
N THR A 5 -22.89 -12.60 39.18
CA THR A 5 -23.15 -11.21 39.63
C THR A 5 -24.41 -11.15 40.48
N ASP A 6 -24.44 -11.95 41.55
CA ASP A 6 -25.55 -11.99 42.50
C ASP A 6 -25.05 -11.77 43.94
N SER A 7 -25.25 -10.56 44.44
CA SER A 7 -24.87 -10.15 45.80
C SER A 7 -25.86 -10.63 46.88
N LEU A 8 -27.12 -10.90 46.53
CA LEU A 8 -28.14 -11.41 47.45
C LEU A 8 -28.03 -12.92 47.64
N PHE A 9 -27.89 -13.65 46.53
CA PHE A 9 -27.76 -15.10 46.48
C PHE A 9 -26.41 -15.50 45.87
N THR A 10 -25.35 -15.27 46.63
CA THR A 10 -23.98 -15.58 46.17
C THR A 10 -23.80 -17.06 45.78
N LEU A 11 -22.76 -17.35 45.00
CA LEU A 11 -22.38 -18.73 44.64
C LEU A 11 -22.23 -19.66 45.87
N ALA A 12 -21.95 -19.12 47.05
CA ALA A 12 -21.86 -19.89 48.28
C ALA A 12 -23.19 -20.55 48.69
N GLN A 13 -24.33 -19.89 48.45
CA GLN A 13 -25.66 -20.48 48.66
C GLN A 13 -25.93 -21.61 47.66
N SER A 14 -25.53 -21.42 46.41
CA SER A 14 -25.66 -22.46 45.38
C SER A 14 -24.84 -23.72 45.70
N ASP A 15 -23.65 -23.55 46.27
CA ASP A 15 -22.80 -24.65 46.72
C ASP A 15 -23.40 -25.38 47.94
N ALA A 16 -23.94 -24.64 48.91
CA ALA A 16 -24.64 -25.24 50.06
C ALA A 16 -25.86 -26.07 49.61
N MET A 17 -26.65 -25.54 48.67
CA MET A 17 -27.78 -26.24 48.08
C MET A 17 -27.34 -27.49 47.30
N ALA A 18 -26.30 -27.38 46.46
CA ALA A 18 -25.76 -28.52 45.72
C ALA A 18 -25.28 -29.64 46.65
N ARG A 19 -24.59 -29.28 47.76
CA ARG A 19 -24.16 -30.25 48.79
C ARG A 19 -25.33 -30.92 49.49
N ALA A 20 -26.35 -30.16 49.89
CA ALA A 20 -27.55 -30.69 50.53
C ALA A 20 -28.34 -31.65 49.62
N ILE A 21 -28.56 -31.27 48.35
CA ILE A 21 -29.29 -32.11 47.39
C ILE A 21 -28.50 -33.41 47.12
N LYS A 22 -27.18 -33.31 46.93
CA LYS A 22 -26.31 -34.47 46.71
C LYS A 22 -26.27 -35.39 47.94
N ALA A 23 -26.22 -34.83 49.15
CA ALA A 23 -26.26 -35.60 50.39
C ALA A 23 -27.58 -36.39 50.56
N ASN A 24 -28.68 -35.89 50.00
CA ASN A 24 -29.96 -36.59 49.95
C ASN A 24 -30.06 -37.64 48.82
N GLY A 25 -28.98 -37.90 48.08
CA GLY A 25 -28.92 -38.94 47.04
C GLY A 25 -29.52 -38.55 45.69
N ALA A 26 -29.97 -37.31 45.52
CA ALA A 26 -30.49 -36.82 44.24
C ALA A 26 -29.36 -36.43 43.29
N PRO A 27 -29.52 -36.62 41.96
CA PRO A 27 -28.57 -36.14 40.97
C PRO A 27 -28.53 -34.61 40.97
N VAL A 28 -27.32 -34.03 40.85
CA VAL A 28 -27.10 -32.59 40.86
C VAL A 28 -26.12 -32.20 39.77
N ALA A 29 -26.48 -31.18 38.99
CA ALA A 29 -25.55 -30.42 38.17
C ALA A 29 -25.61 -28.93 38.53
N VAL A 30 -24.45 -28.28 38.46
CA VAL A 30 -24.29 -26.86 38.78
C VAL A 30 -23.97 -26.08 37.50
N ASP A 31 -24.58 -24.91 37.37
CA ASP A 31 -24.38 -23.97 36.27
C ASP A 31 -24.19 -22.59 36.88
N TRP A 32 -23.01 -22.01 36.67
CA TRP A 32 -22.69 -20.63 37.02
C TRP A 32 -22.78 -19.77 35.77
N ILE A 33 -23.77 -18.88 35.73
CA ILE A 33 -24.09 -18.08 34.54
C ILE A 33 -23.44 -16.69 34.64
N ALA A 34 -23.29 -16.00 33.51
CA ALA A 34 -22.56 -14.73 33.47
C ALA A 34 -23.27 -13.62 34.28
N GLY A 35 -24.60 -13.55 34.22
CA GLY A 35 -25.40 -12.57 34.94
C GLY A 35 -25.77 -12.98 36.37
N GLY A 36 -26.82 -12.35 36.91
CA GLY A 36 -27.33 -12.57 38.25
C GLY A 36 -28.40 -11.54 38.60
N HIS A 37 -28.86 -11.53 39.86
CA HIS A 37 -29.85 -10.57 40.33
C HIS A 37 -29.42 -9.11 40.07
N ASP A 38 -28.13 -8.81 40.20
CA ASP A 38 -27.65 -7.45 40.08
C ASP A 38 -27.52 -6.99 38.62
N GLY A 39 -27.53 -7.94 37.68
CA GLY A 39 -27.59 -7.72 36.23
C GLY A 39 -26.64 -8.63 35.43
N GLY A 40 -26.56 -8.38 34.12
CA GLY A 40 -25.80 -9.17 33.15
C GLY A 40 -26.67 -10.13 32.33
N ASP A 41 -26.05 -10.84 31.38
CA ASP A 41 -26.75 -11.82 30.54
C ASP A 41 -27.14 -13.06 31.34
N THR A 42 -28.44 -13.31 31.46
CA THR A 42 -29.00 -14.46 32.17
C THR A 42 -28.96 -15.74 31.36
N GLU A 43 -28.56 -15.71 30.08
CA GLU A 43 -28.43 -16.90 29.23
C GLU A 43 -29.72 -17.73 29.10
N ASP A 44 -30.89 -17.07 29.15
CA ASP A 44 -32.22 -17.70 29.29
C ASP A 44 -32.44 -18.87 28.33
N SER A 45 -32.23 -18.65 27.03
CA SER A 45 -32.44 -19.69 26.00
C SER A 45 -31.60 -20.96 26.24
N ARG A 46 -30.38 -20.80 26.75
CA ARG A 46 -29.48 -21.91 27.06
C ARG A 46 -29.89 -22.62 28.34
N ILE A 47 -30.26 -21.85 29.37
CA ILE A 47 -30.71 -22.39 30.65
C ILE A 47 -31.98 -23.18 30.45
N ASP A 48 -32.96 -22.64 29.73
CA ASP A 48 -34.23 -23.31 29.44
C ASP A 48 -33.97 -24.66 28.78
N HIS A 49 -33.16 -24.69 27.72
CA HIS A 49 -32.78 -25.94 27.06
C HIS A 49 -32.09 -26.93 28.02
N ARG A 50 -31.16 -26.46 28.86
CA ARG A 50 -30.45 -27.32 29.83
C ARG A 50 -31.39 -27.88 30.91
N VAL A 51 -32.27 -27.05 31.44
CA VAL A 51 -33.24 -27.43 32.47
C VAL A 51 -34.27 -28.41 31.89
N THR A 52 -34.78 -28.16 30.69
CA THR A 52 -35.66 -29.10 29.98
C THR A 52 -34.97 -30.43 29.73
N ALA A 53 -33.74 -30.43 29.19
CA ALA A 53 -32.99 -31.67 28.96
C ALA A 53 -32.70 -32.45 30.25
N TRP A 54 -32.45 -31.76 31.36
CA TRP A 54 -32.26 -32.38 32.68
C TRP A 54 -33.52 -33.10 33.16
N PHE A 55 -34.68 -32.45 33.07
CA PHE A 55 -35.96 -33.07 33.45
C PHE A 55 -36.40 -34.16 32.46
N ASP A 56 -36.12 -34.02 31.17
CA ASP A 56 -36.39 -35.07 30.19
C ASP A 56 -35.60 -36.35 30.53
N HIS A 57 -34.33 -36.21 30.92
CA HIS A 57 -33.51 -37.34 31.32
C HIS A 57 -33.97 -37.99 32.64
N TYR A 58 -34.10 -37.20 33.72
CA TYR A 58 -34.34 -37.76 35.07
C TYR A 58 -35.81 -37.92 35.45
N LEU A 59 -36.70 -37.05 34.94
CA LEU A 59 -38.14 -37.07 35.27
C LEU A 59 -38.96 -37.82 34.21
N LYS A 60 -38.68 -37.64 32.91
CA LYS A 60 -39.33 -38.42 31.84
C LYS A 60 -38.64 -39.77 31.56
N GLY A 61 -37.39 -39.94 31.99
CA GLY A 61 -36.63 -41.18 31.81
C GLY A 61 -36.00 -41.34 30.42
N ASP A 62 -35.88 -40.26 29.63
CA ASP A 62 -35.28 -40.30 28.30
C ASP A 62 -33.74 -40.26 28.37
N THR A 63 -33.13 -41.44 28.44
CA THR A 63 -31.67 -41.59 28.53
C THR A 63 -30.92 -41.22 27.25
N ALA A 64 -31.60 -41.05 26.12
CA ALA A 64 -30.97 -40.58 24.89
C ALA A 64 -30.66 -39.08 24.94
N VAL A 65 -31.38 -38.33 25.78
CA VAL A 65 -31.14 -36.90 26.00
C VAL A 65 -29.96 -36.73 26.96
N SER A 66 -28.92 -36.04 26.49
CA SER A 66 -27.78 -35.68 27.33
C SER A 66 -28.13 -34.50 28.24
N THR A 67 -27.84 -34.63 29.54
CA THR A 67 -28.01 -33.56 30.53
C THR A 67 -26.93 -32.48 30.48
N GLY A 68 -25.94 -32.64 29.59
CA GLY A 68 -24.74 -31.81 29.56
C GLY A 68 -23.75 -32.11 30.71
N PRO A 69 -22.76 -31.24 30.94
CA PRO A 69 -21.73 -31.44 31.97
C PRO A 69 -22.29 -31.31 33.39
N ALA A 70 -21.64 -31.93 34.37
CA ALA A 70 -22.02 -31.81 35.78
C ALA A 70 -21.74 -30.41 36.34
N PHE A 71 -20.72 -29.73 35.83
CA PHE A 71 -20.43 -28.34 36.15
C PHE A 71 -20.08 -27.55 34.90
N ARG A 72 -20.63 -26.34 34.81
CA ARG A 72 -20.28 -25.35 33.80
C ARG A 72 -20.26 -23.97 34.45
N VAL A 73 -19.27 -23.17 34.07
CA VAL A 73 -19.23 -21.73 34.36
C VAL A 73 -19.13 -20.95 33.06
N THR A 74 -19.86 -19.85 32.96
CA THR A 74 -19.78 -18.93 31.83
C THR A 74 -18.77 -17.82 32.11
N ARG A 75 -17.83 -17.63 31.19
CA ARG A 75 -16.79 -16.60 31.24
C ARG A 75 -17.04 -15.55 30.17
N THR A 76 -16.77 -14.30 30.51
CA THR A 76 -16.70 -13.21 29.54
C THR A 76 -15.32 -13.23 28.87
N THR A 77 -15.25 -13.47 27.56
CA THR A 77 -13.97 -13.60 26.84
C THR A 77 -13.59 -12.38 26.02
N GLY A 78 -14.51 -11.44 25.80
CA GLY A 78 -14.24 -10.23 25.03
C GLY A 78 -15.51 -9.51 24.59
N LEU A 79 -15.33 -8.56 23.68
CA LEU A 79 -16.42 -7.91 22.96
C LEU A 79 -16.41 -8.39 21.51
N ASN A 80 -17.58 -8.70 20.98
CA ASN A 80 -17.75 -9.01 19.58
C ASN A 80 -17.46 -7.74 18.75
N VAL A 81 -16.52 -7.84 17.82
CA VAL A 81 -16.02 -6.71 17.02
C VAL A 81 -17.10 -6.12 16.09
N ASN A 82 -18.14 -6.90 15.75
CA ASN A 82 -19.17 -6.49 14.81
C ASN A 82 -20.29 -5.67 15.46
N ASP A 83 -20.68 -6.00 16.69
CA ASP A 83 -21.85 -5.41 17.36
C ASP A 83 -21.56 -4.87 18.77
N GLY A 84 -20.33 -5.05 19.28
CA GLY A 84 -19.92 -4.62 20.62
C GLY A 84 -20.56 -5.41 21.76
N SER A 85 -21.26 -6.51 21.47
CA SER A 85 -21.86 -7.37 22.50
C SER A 85 -20.80 -8.16 23.28
N VAL A 86 -21.11 -8.53 24.51
CA VAL A 86 -20.21 -9.32 25.36
C VAL A 86 -20.16 -10.76 24.85
N GLU A 87 -18.97 -11.26 24.49
CA GLU A 87 -18.79 -12.64 24.08
C GLU A 87 -18.68 -13.54 25.32
N LEU A 88 -19.62 -14.46 25.46
CA LEU A 88 -19.71 -15.42 26.56
C LEU A 88 -19.28 -16.81 26.13
N ARG A 89 -18.47 -17.48 26.95
CA ARG A 89 -18.05 -18.88 26.72
C ARG A 89 -18.13 -19.73 27.96
N GLY A 90 -18.64 -20.94 27.80
CA GLY A 90 -18.69 -21.93 28.87
C GLY A 90 -17.36 -22.67 29.04
N ALA A 91 -16.86 -22.73 30.27
CA ALA A 91 -15.90 -23.74 30.70
C ALA A 91 -16.65 -24.84 31.46
N SER A 92 -16.35 -26.10 31.16
CA SER A 92 -17.11 -27.25 31.68
C SER A 92 -16.20 -28.29 32.33
N ALA A 93 -16.73 -28.98 33.33
CA ALA A 93 -16.07 -30.08 34.03
C ALA A 93 -17.03 -31.26 34.25
N ALA A 94 -16.47 -32.46 34.33
CA ALA A 94 -17.22 -33.71 34.54
C ALA A 94 -17.79 -33.85 35.95
N ALA A 95 -17.30 -33.04 36.91
CA ALA A 95 -17.79 -33.00 38.28
C ALA A 95 -17.81 -31.56 38.79
N TYR A 96 -18.68 -31.27 39.77
CA TYR A 96 -18.71 -29.99 40.46
C TYR A 96 -17.58 -29.92 41.50
N PRO A 97 -16.63 -28.97 41.39
CA PRO A 97 -15.47 -28.89 42.28
C PRO A 97 -15.82 -28.31 43.67
N GLY A 98 -16.99 -27.68 43.82
CA GLY A 98 -17.35 -26.91 45.02
C GLY A 98 -16.51 -25.63 45.16
N LEU A 99 -16.72 -24.89 46.25
CA LEU A 99 -16.00 -23.62 46.47
C LEU A 99 -14.52 -23.75 46.82
N ASN A 100 -14.07 -24.94 47.21
CA ASN A 100 -12.66 -25.18 47.53
C ASN A 100 -11.82 -25.56 46.30
N GLY A 101 -12.44 -25.69 45.12
CA GLY A 101 -11.75 -26.16 43.92
C GLY A 101 -11.29 -27.62 44.03
N THR A 102 -10.56 -28.07 43.01
CA THR A 102 -9.89 -29.39 43.00
C THR A 102 -8.40 -29.30 43.34
N ALA A 103 -7.82 -28.09 43.24
CA ALA A 103 -6.44 -27.81 43.61
C ALA A 103 -6.32 -26.41 44.22
N ASP A 104 -5.42 -26.25 45.19
CA ASP A 104 -5.16 -24.97 45.85
C ASP A 104 -3.83 -24.36 45.40
N ARG A 105 -3.84 -23.06 45.08
CA ARG A 105 -2.63 -22.28 44.86
C ARG A 105 -2.45 -21.26 45.98
N ARG A 106 -1.34 -21.37 46.71
CA ARG A 106 -0.99 -20.41 47.76
C ARG A 106 -0.23 -19.23 47.16
N ILE A 107 -0.72 -18.03 47.44
CA ILE A 107 -0.14 -16.77 46.97
C ILE A 107 0.29 -15.97 48.19
N ALA A 108 1.60 -15.70 48.31
CA ALA A 108 2.13 -14.91 49.41
C ALA A 108 1.61 -13.46 49.30
N LEU A 109 1.05 -12.96 50.39
CA LEU A 109 0.65 -11.56 50.55
C LEU A 109 1.65 -10.84 51.46
N THR A 110 1.92 -9.58 51.16
CA THR A 110 2.82 -8.72 51.93
C THR A 110 2.13 -7.39 52.24
N GLY A 111 2.45 -6.83 53.41
CA GLY A 111 1.94 -5.55 53.85
C GLY A 111 2.10 -5.40 55.37
N PRO A 112 2.36 -4.18 55.87
CA PRO A 112 2.44 -3.94 57.30
C PRO A 112 1.05 -4.10 57.95
N ALA A 113 1.04 -4.34 59.26
CA ALA A 113 -0.19 -4.19 60.05
C ALA A 113 -0.73 -2.76 59.90
N GLN A 114 -2.02 -2.63 59.65
CA GLN A 114 -2.68 -1.36 59.35
C GLN A 114 -3.81 -1.13 60.35
N ARG A 115 -4.09 0.15 60.62
CA ARG A 115 -5.26 0.56 61.38
C ARG A 115 -6.22 1.27 60.44
N LEU A 116 -7.48 0.90 60.52
CA LEU A 116 -8.57 1.50 59.76
C LEU A 116 -9.65 2.00 60.73
N VAL A 117 -10.39 3.00 60.28
CA VAL A 117 -11.43 3.65 61.08
C VAL A 117 -12.79 3.33 60.46
N ASN A 118 -13.70 2.79 61.27
CA ASN A 118 -15.12 2.83 60.97
C ASN A 118 -15.63 4.25 61.33
N PRO A 119 -16.00 5.09 60.36
CA PRO A 119 -16.49 6.44 60.63
C PRO A 119 -17.85 6.39 61.34
N ALA A 120 -18.17 7.45 62.09
CA ALA A 120 -19.48 7.58 62.71
C ALA A 120 -20.58 7.56 61.64
N GLY A 121 -21.59 6.71 61.84
CA GLY A 121 -22.68 6.52 60.87
C GLY A 121 -22.27 5.80 59.57
N GLY A 122 -21.04 5.28 59.46
CA GLY A 122 -20.60 4.49 58.29
C GLY A 122 -20.41 5.31 57.01
N ALA A 123 -20.30 6.63 57.09
CA ALA A 123 -20.17 7.53 55.94
C ALA A 123 -18.78 8.23 55.89
N PRO A 124 -18.15 8.36 54.71
CA PRO A 124 -18.58 7.81 53.42
C PRO A 124 -18.35 6.29 53.34
N ALA A 125 -19.27 5.57 52.70
CA ALA A 125 -19.20 4.12 52.56
C ALA A 125 -18.46 3.71 51.28
N ALA A 126 -17.54 2.74 51.36
CA ALA A 126 -16.87 2.20 50.18
C ALA A 126 -17.86 1.59 49.17
N ILE A 127 -17.53 1.62 47.89
CA ILE A 127 -18.40 1.13 46.82
C ILE A 127 -17.78 -0.15 46.25
N SER A 128 -18.40 -1.30 46.52
CA SER A 128 -18.07 -2.58 45.85
C SER A 128 -18.97 -2.82 44.64
N ALA A 129 -20.28 -2.59 44.82
CA ALA A 129 -21.30 -2.65 43.79
C ALA A 129 -22.23 -1.44 43.92
N VAL A 130 -22.78 -0.98 42.79
CA VAL A 130 -23.86 0.02 42.76
C VAL A 130 -25.16 -0.72 42.44
N PRO A 131 -26.16 -0.73 43.35
CA PRO A 131 -27.45 -1.39 43.11
C PRO A 131 -28.10 -0.91 41.81
N GLY A 132 -28.60 -1.83 40.99
CA GLY A 132 -29.28 -1.51 39.72
C GLY A 132 -28.37 -1.20 38.52
N SER A 133 -27.06 -1.46 38.63
CA SER A 133 -26.07 -1.18 37.56
C SER A 133 -25.26 -2.42 37.11
N GLY A 134 -25.84 -3.62 37.14
CA GLY A 134 -25.09 -4.88 36.89
C GLY A 134 -24.51 -5.06 35.51
N ALA A 135 -24.86 -4.24 34.52
CA ALA A 135 -24.13 -4.19 33.26
C ALA A 135 -22.64 -3.87 33.49
N LEU A 136 -22.30 -3.06 34.51
CA LEU A 136 -20.92 -2.77 34.89
C LEU A 136 -20.24 -3.94 35.64
N GLY A 137 -21.03 -4.75 36.36
CA GLY A 137 -20.54 -5.94 37.06
C GLY A 137 -20.03 -7.01 36.08
N GLN A 138 -20.73 -7.22 34.96
CA GLN A 138 -20.30 -8.15 33.91
C GLN A 138 -19.05 -7.63 33.16
N LEU A 139 -18.93 -6.30 32.99
CA LEU A 139 -17.75 -5.65 32.40
C LEU A 139 -16.56 -5.57 33.37
N SER A 140 -16.73 -5.87 34.65
CA SER A 140 -15.62 -5.95 35.62
C SER A 140 -14.58 -7.01 35.21
N GLY A 141 -15.02 -8.11 34.59
CA GLY A 141 -14.13 -9.14 34.03
C GLY A 141 -13.30 -8.66 32.83
N LEU A 142 -13.71 -7.56 32.18
CA LEU A 142 -12.94 -6.83 31.14
C LEU A 142 -12.22 -5.61 31.72
N GLY A 143 -12.24 -5.46 33.05
CA GLY A 143 -11.62 -4.39 33.80
C GLY A 143 -12.32 -3.04 33.72
N ALA A 144 -13.63 -2.98 33.48
CA ALA A 144 -14.40 -1.73 33.47
C ALA A 144 -15.40 -1.63 34.64
N GLY A 145 -14.97 -2.00 35.86
CA GLY A 145 -15.76 -1.88 37.08
C GLY A 145 -15.59 -0.53 37.79
N LEU A 146 -16.64 -0.07 38.49
CA LEU A 146 -16.60 1.07 39.41
C LEU A 146 -16.52 0.55 40.84
N SER A 147 -15.32 0.57 41.43
CA SER A 147 -15.09 0.22 42.83
C SER A 147 -14.17 1.24 43.49
N THR A 148 -14.55 1.73 44.67
CA THR A 148 -13.81 2.80 45.37
C THR A 148 -13.76 2.52 46.87
N ASP A 149 -12.56 2.46 47.43
CA ASP A 149 -12.33 2.42 48.88
C ASP A 149 -11.73 3.73 49.37
N PHE A 150 -12.14 4.19 50.56
CA PHE A 150 -11.71 5.48 51.11
C PHE A 150 -10.43 5.34 51.96
N PRO A 151 -9.40 6.19 51.74
CA PRO A 151 -8.19 6.16 52.54
C PRO A 151 -8.47 6.25 54.04
N GLY A 152 -7.81 5.40 54.83
CA GLY A 152 -8.01 5.31 56.28
C GLY A 152 -9.21 4.46 56.73
N GLN A 153 -10.03 3.97 55.80
CA GLN A 153 -11.17 3.07 56.09
C GLN A 153 -10.95 1.64 55.62
N PHE A 154 -9.74 1.30 55.16
CA PHE A 154 -9.41 -0.07 54.77
C PHE A 154 -7.98 -0.45 55.13
N ALA A 155 -7.74 -1.74 55.26
CA ALA A 155 -6.42 -2.33 55.26
C ALA A 155 -6.20 -3.13 53.96
N GLN A 156 -5.01 -3.02 53.38
CA GLN A 156 -4.67 -3.73 52.15
C GLN A 156 -3.40 -4.57 52.27
N PHE A 157 -3.40 -5.71 51.59
CA PHE A 157 -2.26 -6.62 51.49
C PHE A 157 -2.13 -7.11 50.06
N GLN A 158 -0.92 -7.11 49.52
CA GLN A 158 -0.70 -7.35 48.09
C GLN A 158 0.32 -8.45 47.83
N SER A 159 0.11 -9.20 46.75
CA SER A 159 1.07 -10.16 46.24
C SER A 159 2.17 -9.47 45.41
N ALA A 160 3.27 -10.20 45.20
CA ALA A 160 4.17 -9.89 44.08
C ALA A 160 3.44 -10.13 42.74
N GLY A 161 4.00 -9.60 41.66
CA GLY A 161 3.50 -9.88 40.30
C GLY A 161 3.51 -11.38 40.01
N LEU A 162 2.40 -11.89 39.49
CA LEU A 162 2.23 -13.30 39.18
C LEU A 162 3.20 -13.73 38.08
N ARG A 163 4.03 -14.75 38.34
CA ARG A 163 4.93 -15.31 37.30
C ARG A 163 4.18 -16.04 36.18
N ARG A 164 3.02 -16.60 36.50
CA ARG A 164 2.09 -17.30 35.59
C ARG A 164 0.68 -16.99 36.04
N GLY A 165 -0.24 -16.88 35.08
CA GLY A 165 -1.65 -16.65 35.35
C GLY A 165 -2.24 -17.67 36.34
N VAL A 166 -3.27 -17.23 37.05
CA VAL A 166 -4.03 -18.05 38.00
C VAL A 166 -5.50 -17.86 37.72
N THR A 167 -6.20 -18.94 37.41
CA THR A 167 -7.67 -18.94 37.34
C THR A 167 -8.20 -19.31 38.72
N LEU A 168 -8.80 -18.35 39.39
CA LEU A 168 -9.57 -18.56 40.61
C LEU A 168 -10.94 -19.12 40.21
N THR A 169 -11.31 -20.27 40.75
CA THR A 169 -12.65 -20.84 40.62
C THR A 169 -13.09 -21.34 42.00
N GLY A 170 -13.88 -20.53 42.71
CA GLY A 170 -14.33 -20.83 44.08
C GLY A 170 -14.12 -19.67 45.05
N ALA A 171 -14.10 -19.95 46.35
CA ALA A 171 -13.97 -18.96 47.42
C ALA A 171 -12.53 -18.95 47.98
N PRO A 172 -11.72 -17.90 47.71
CA PRO A 172 -10.42 -17.76 48.32
C PRO A 172 -10.52 -17.64 49.85
N SER A 173 -9.45 -17.99 50.56
CA SER A 173 -9.41 -17.77 52.00
C SER A 173 -8.06 -17.25 52.50
N VAL A 174 -8.11 -16.42 53.52
CA VAL A 174 -6.94 -15.80 54.15
C VAL A 174 -7.11 -15.78 55.67
N THR A 175 -6.01 -15.88 56.40
CA THR A 175 -6.01 -15.79 57.86
C THR A 175 -5.46 -14.44 58.28
N VAL A 176 -6.27 -13.66 59.01
CA VAL A 176 -5.94 -12.32 59.48
C VAL A 176 -6.10 -12.21 60.98
N LYS A 177 -5.30 -11.36 61.61
CA LYS A 177 -5.46 -10.94 62.99
C LYS A 177 -6.19 -9.60 63.01
N VAL A 178 -7.32 -9.56 63.71
CA VAL A 178 -8.17 -8.37 63.85
C VAL A 178 -8.20 -7.95 65.31
N SER A 179 -7.84 -6.70 65.60
CA SER A 179 -7.88 -6.11 66.95
C SER A 179 -8.79 -4.90 66.97
N THR A 180 -9.65 -4.79 67.98
CA THR A 180 -10.55 -3.64 68.16
C THR A 180 -10.90 -3.50 69.64
N ASP A 181 -11.13 -2.25 70.08
CA ASP A 181 -11.64 -1.93 71.43
C ASP A 181 -13.17 -1.90 71.47
N ALA A 182 -13.83 -1.97 70.32
CA ALA A 182 -15.29 -2.09 70.20
C ALA A 182 -15.75 -3.53 70.51
N PRO A 183 -17.03 -3.76 70.88
CA PRO A 183 -17.56 -5.10 71.17
C PRO A 183 -17.46 -6.05 69.97
N ASP A 184 -17.49 -5.51 68.75
CA ASP A 184 -17.26 -6.23 67.51
C ASP A 184 -16.61 -5.34 66.45
N ALA A 185 -15.99 -5.98 65.46
CA ALA A 185 -15.51 -5.35 64.23
C ALA A 185 -16.25 -5.96 63.05
N VAL A 186 -16.81 -5.11 62.19
CA VAL A 186 -17.37 -5.51 60.90
C VAL A 186 -16.40 -5.09 59.82
N LEU A 187 -16.01 -6.04 58.97
CA LEU A 187 -15.09 -5.84 57.86
C LEU A 187 -15.71 -6.39 56.58
N PHE A 188 -15.44 -5.76 55.45
CA PHE A 188 -15.85 -6.23 54.13
C PHE A 188 -14.62 -6.65 53.35
N ALA A 189 -14.50 -7.96 53.11
CA ALA A 189 -13.37 -8.58 52.45
C ALA A 189 -13.56 -8.59 50.93
N LYS A 190 -12.57 -8.05 50.21
CA LYS A 190 -12.56 -7.90 48.76
C LYS A 190 -11.23 -8.38 48.20
N LEU A 191 -11.23 -8.90 46.98
CA LEU A 191 -10.02 -9.33 46.28
C LEU A 191 -9.94 -8.63 44.93
N TYR A 192 -9.00 -7.70 44.80
CA TYR A 192 -8.76 -6.95 43.57
C TYR A 192 -7.72 -7.65 42.70
N ASP A 193 -7.95 -7.60 41.40
CA ASP A 193 -6.94 -7.85 40.37
C ASP A 193 -6.33 -6.50 39.96
N VAL A 194 -5.01 -6.37 40.10
CA VAL A 194 -4.27 -5.14 39.83
C VAL A 194 -3.30 -5.39 38.68
N ALA A 195 -3.57 -4.74 37.56
CA ALA A 195 -2.76 -4.81 36.36
C ALA A 195 -1.41 -4.06 36.55
N PRO A 196 -0.37 -4.36 35.74
CA PRO A 196 0.94 -3.71 35.84
C PRO A 196 0.92 -2.19 35.63
N ASP A 197 -0.09 -1.68 34.90
CA ASP A 197 -0.35 -0.25 34.69
C ASP A 197 -1.00 0.44 35.90
N GLY A 198 -1.32 -0.32 36.95
CA GLY A 198 -1.98 0.17 38.16
C GLY A 198 -3.50 0.17 38.10
N LYS A 199 -4.10 -0.30 36.99
CA LYS A 199 -5.56 -0.41 36.88
C LYS A 199 -6.07 -1.52 37.80
N GLU A 200 -7.11 -1.23 38.58
CA GLU A 200 -7.67 -2.13 39.58
C GLU A 200 -9.07 -2.56 39.20
N THR A 201 -9.36 -3.84 39.39
CA THR A 201 -10.64 -4.43 39.00
C THR A 201 -11.10 -5.36 40.10
N LEU A 202 -12.33 -5.16 40.60
CA LEU A 202 -12.96 -6.03 41.59
C LEU A 202 -13.81 -7.08 40.85
N PRO A 203 -13.41 -8.37 40.81
CA PRO A 203 -14.16 -9.40 40.09
C PRO A 203 -15.58 -9.54 40.63
N ALA A 204 -16.56 -9.53 39.73
CA ALA A 204 -18.00 -9.61 40.01
C ALA A 204 -18.56 -8.51 40.94
N SER A 205 -17.76 -7.50 41.31
CA SER A 205 -18.16 -6.42 42.23
C SER A 205 -18.66 -6.90 43.61
N LEU A 206 -18.18 -8.06 44.08
CA LEU A 206 -18.64 -8.66 45.34
C LEU A 206 -17.73 -8.35 46.53
N ALA A 207 -18.32 -8.32 47.73
CA ALA A 207 -17.62 -8.24 49.01
C ALA A 207 -18.21 -9.26 50.00
N THR A 208 -17.39 -9.80 50.90
CA THR A 208 -17.87 -10.69 51.98
C THR A 208 -17.87 -9.95 53.31
N PRO A 209 -19.02 -9.77 53.97
CA PRO A 209 -19.08 -9.21 55.30
C PRO A 209 -18.56 -10.22 56.33
N VAL A 210 -17.67 -9.77 57.20
CA VAL A 210 -17.07 -10.55 58.29
C VAL A 210 -17.30 -9.80 59.59
N ARG A 211 -17.96 -10.44 60.54
CA ARG A 211 -18.09 -9.93 61.92
C ARG A 211 -17.13 -10.68 62.82
N VAL A 212 -16.27 -9.95 63.51
CA VAL A 212 -15.28 -10.48 64.45
C VAL A 212 -15.58 -9.95 65.84
N ALA A 213 -15.61 -10.83 66.84
CA ALA A 213 -15.75 -10.43 68.23
C ALA A 213 -14.57 -9.54 68.67
N GLY A 214 -14.89 -8.48 69.41
CA GLY A 214 -13.93 -7.50 69.87
C GLY A 214 -12.85 -8.09 70.77
N SER A 215 -11.59 -7.73 70.51
CA SER A 215 -10.45 -8.15 71.31
C SER A 215 -9.30 -7.14 71.15
N PRO A 216 -8.91 -6.43 72.22
CA PRO A 216 -7.77 -5.50 72.18
C PRO A 216 -6.44 -6.22 71.88
N GLN A 217 -6.30 -7.49 72.28
CA GLN A 217 -5.12 -8.33 72.03
C GLN A 217 -5.10 -8.91 70.61
N GLY A 218 -6.24 -8.86 69.93
CA GLY A 218 -6.48 -9.30 68.56
C GLY A 218 -6.87 -10.77 68.43
N SER A 219 -7.91 -11.03 67.65
CA SER A 219 -8.45 -12.36 67.33
C SER A 219 -7.95 -12.81 65.96
N VAL A 220 -7.46 -14.05 65.85
CA VAL A 220 -7.07 -14.65 64.57
C VAL A 220 -8.30 -15.30 63.94
N VAL A 221 -8.68 -14.84 62.76
CA VAL A 221 -9.87 -15.30 62.05
C VAL A 221 -9.50 -15.71 60.63
N ARG A 222 -10.06 -16.83 60.17
CA ARG A 222 -10.02 -17.24 58.77
C ARG A 222 -11.17 -16.56 58.03
N VAL A 223 -10.84 -15.67 57.12
CA VAL A 223 -11.79 -14.96 56.26
C VAL A 223 -11.93 -15.72 54.95
N GLN A 224 -13.14 -16.09 54.58
CA GLN A 224 -13.49 -16.51 53.23
C GLN A 224 -13.89 -15.28 52.42
N LEU A 225 -13.37 -15.19 51.20
CA LEU A 225 -13.64 -14.13 50.24
C LEU A 225 -14.79 -14.54 49.30
N PRO A 226 -15.38 -13.61 48.54
CA PRO A 226 -16.44 -13.93 47.60
C PRO A 226 -16.04 -15.05 46.64
N ALA A 227 -16.96 -15.99 46.44
CA ALA A 227 -16.79 -17.03 45.45
C ALA A 227 -16.94 -16.44 44.05
N VAL A 228 -15.93 -16.59 43.21
CA VAL A 228 -15.91 -16.07 41.83
C VAL A 228 -15.16 -17.04 40.89
N ASP A 229 -15.41 -16.92 39.59
CA ASP A 229 -14.56 -17.47 38.54
C ASP A 229 -13.86 -16.29 37.82
N HIS A 230 -12.56 -16.10 38.04
CA HIS A 230 -11.80 -14.97 37.49
C HIS A 230 -10.36 -15.38 37.15
N GLU A 231 -9.87 -14.95 35.98
CA GLU A 231 -8.50 -15.19 35.55
C GLU A 231 -7.60 -13.99 35.87
N PHE A 232 -6.66 -14.19 36.79
CA PHE A 232 -5.58 -13.24 37.05
C PHE A 232 -4.44 -13.50 36.07
N ALA A 233 -4.18 -12.56 35.16
CA ALA A 233 -3.16 -12.73 34.13
C ALA A 233 -1.72 -12.73 34.69
N ALA A 234 -0.76 -13.24 33.91
CA ALA A 234 0.66 -13.15 34.28
C ALA A 234 1.09 -11.66 34.38
N GLY A 235 1.87 -11.33 35.39
CA GLY A 235 2.30 -9.96 35.70
C GLY A 235 1.37 -9.19 36.65
N HIS A 236 0.09 -9.58 36.73
CA HIS A 236 -0.88 -8.94 37.63
C HIS A 236 -0.57 -9.24 39.10
N ARG A 237 -1.14 -8.45 40.01
CA ARG A 237 -1.03 -8.63 41.46
C ARG A 237 -2.42 -8.84 42.06
N LEU A 238 -2.50 -9.72 43.05
CA LEU A 238 -3.70 -9.87 43.86
C LEU A 238 -3.59 -8.91 45.04
N ARG A 239 -4.63 -8.11 45.26
CA ARG A 239 -4.72 -7.22 46.42
C ARG A 239 -5.95 -7.57 47.26
N LEU A 240 -5.70 -8.05 48.46
CA LEU A 240 -6.70 -8.22 49.49
C LEU A 240 -7.00 -6.86 50.12
N VAL A 241 -8.27 -6.48 50.16
CA VAL A 241 -8.75 -5.28 50.86
C VAL A 241 -9.78 -5.70 51.91
N LEU A 242 -9.63 -5.15 53.11
CA LEU A 242 -10.56 -5.29 54.22
C LEU A 242 -11.02 -3.89 54.61
N SER A 243 -12.22 -3.49 54.18
CA SER A 243 -12.80 -2.18 54.49
C SER A 243 -13.72 -2.23 55.71
N SER A 244 -13.85 -1.12 56.45
CA SER A 244 -14.83 -1.00 57.56
C SER A 244 -16.24 -0.67 57.09
N THR A 245 -16.37 -0.13 55.88
CA THR A 245 -17.65 0.30 55.31
C THR A 245 -17.84 -0.32 53.93
N ASP A 246 -19.10 -0.50 53.55
CA ASP A 246 -19.51 -0.88 52.19
C ASP A 246 -20.94 -0.40 51.93
N LEU A 247 -21.21 0.14 50.75
CA LEU A 247 -22.51 0.69 50.36
C LEU A 247 -23.58 -0.41 50.27
N GLY A 248 -23.20 -1.65 49.96
CA GLY A 248 -24.12 -2.79 49.86
C GLY A 248 -24.61 -3.32 51.21
N TYR A 249 -24.06 -2.84 52.34
CA TYR A 249 -24.33 -3.38 53.66
C TYR A 249 -24.54 -2.30 54.72
N ALA A 250 -25.40 -2.60 55.70
CA ALA A 250 -25.55 -1.76 56.87
C ALA A 250 -24.27 -1.81 57.74
N SER A 251 -23.52 -0.71 57.76
CA SER A 251 -22.32 -0.57 58.58
C SER A 251 -22.69 -0.16 60.03
N PRO A 252 -21.93 -0.58 61.05
CA PRO A 252 -22.18 -0.15 62.43
C PRO A 252 -22.11 1.37 62.57
N ALA A 253 -23.10 1.96 63.24
CA ALA A 253 -23.16 3.42 63.43
C ALA A 253 -22.10 3.94 64.42
N ALA A 254 -21.67 3.11 65.37
CA ALA A 254 -20.67 3.48 66.36
C ALA A 254 -19.27 3.54 65.71
N PRO A 255 -18.51 4.64 65.92
CA PRO A 255 -17.16 4.73 65.42
C PRO A 255 -16.24 3.74 66.13
N ALA A 256 -15.34 3.10 65.39
CA ALA A 256 -14.40 2.13 65.93
C ALA A 256 -13.07 2.21 65.18
N VAL A 257 -11.98 1.88 65.87
CA VAL A 257 -10.65 1.71 65.27
C VAL A 257 -10.34 0.22 65.23
N VAL A 258 -10.08 -0.30 64.03
CA VAL A 258 -9.77 -1.72 63.82
C VAL A 258 -8.35 -1.85 63.32
N GLY A 259 -7.54 -2.63 64.03
CA GLY A 259 -6.23 -3.07 63.58
C GLY A 259 -6.34 -4.38 62.82
N VAL A 260 -5.69 -4.46 61.66
CA VAL A 260 -5.69 -5.64 60.79
C VAL A 260 -4.25 -5.98 60.41
N ALA A 261 -3.88 -7.25 60.58
CA ALA A 261 -2.60 -7.80 60.17
C ALA A 261 -2.75 -9.19 59.53
N LEU A 262 -1.83 -9.59 58.66
CA LEU A 262 -1.76 -10.97 58.18
C LEU A 262 -1.31 -11.89 59.33
N ALA A 263 -1.99 -13.01 59.50
CA ALA A 263 -1.66 -14.03 60.51
C ALA A 263 -1.29 -15.39 59.91
N GLY A 264 -1.37 -15.53 58.57
CA GLY A 264 -1.06 -16.75 57.84
C GLY A 264 -0.06 -16.54 56.70
N PRO A 265 0.33 -17.62 56.00
CA PRO A 265 1.35 -17.62 54.95
C PRO A 265 0.93 -16.94 53.63
N GLY A 266 -0.28 -16.36 53.57
CA GLY A 266 -0.82 -15.69 52.39
C GLY A 266 -2.27 -16.07 52.10
N LEU A 267 -2.67 -15.88 50.84
CA LEU A 267 -3.99 -16.19 50.30
C LEU A 267 -4.00 -17.60 49.71
N THR A 268 -4.98 -18.42 50.08
CA THR A 268 -5.26 -19.70 49.43
C THR A 268 -6.31 -19.47 48.35
N VAL A 269 -5.93 -19.71 47.09
CA VAL A 269 -6.78 -19.51 45.90
C VAL A 269 -7.19 -20.88 45.37
N PRO A 270 -8.49 -21.25 45.43
CA PRO A 270 -8.98 -22.48 44.83
C PRO A 270 -8.94 -22.39 43.31
N THR A 271 -8.52 -23.46 42.67
CA THR A 271 -8.37 -23.60 41.22
C THR A 271 -8.97 -24.92 40.77
N ASP A 272 -9.44 -24.98 39.52
CA ASP A 272 -9.88 -26.23 38.90
C ASP A 272 -9.20 -26.45 37.54
N PRO A 273 -8.06 -27.15 37.49
CA PRO A 273 -7.35 -27.42 36.23
C PRO A 273 -8.15 -28.26 35.23
N ALA A 274 -9.15 -29.04 35.70
CA ALA A 274 -10.02 -29.85 34.84
C ALA A 274 -11.10 -29.01 34.13
N LEU A 275 -11.30 -27.76 34.56
CA LEU A 275 -12.27 -26.84 33.99
C LEU A 275 -11.74 -26.23 32.69
N SER A 276 -11.94 -26.96 31.59
CA SER A 276 -11.52 -26.52 30.27
C SER A 276 -12.57 -25.63 29.61
N ALA A 277 -12.16 -24.47 29.11
CA ALA A 277 -12.92 -23.71 28.12
C ALA A 277 -12.72 -24.35 26.74
N ALA A 278 -13.79 -24.57 25.99
CA ALA A 278 -13.66 -25.01 24.60
C ALA A 278 -12.87 -23.93 23.82
N SER A 279 -11.72 -24.30 23.24
CA SER A 279 -11.03 -23.42 22.30
C SER A 279 -11.97 -23.12 21.13
N PRO A 280 -11.98 -21.87 20.62
CA PRO A 280 -12.80 -21.59 19.46
C PRO A 280 -12.35 -22.49 18.32
N PRO A 281 -13.26 -23.18 17.61
CA PRO A 281 -12.87 -23.83 16.37
C PRO A 281 -12.27 -22.74 15.47
N LEU A 282 -11.09 -23.02 14.90
CA LEU A 282 -10.52 -22.11 13.92
C LEU A 282 -11.57 -21.90 12.83
N PRO A 283 -11.92 -20.64 12.53
CA PRO A 283 -12.95 -20.38 11.53
C PRO A 283 -12.53 -21.01 10.20
N TRP A 284 -13.51 -21.52 9.45
CA TRP A 284 -13.26 -22.26 8.20
C TRP A 284 -12.37 -21.49 7.22
N TRP A 285 -12.45 -20.16 7.23
CA TRP A 285 -11.62 -19.30 6.38
C TRP A 285 -10.13 -19.35 6.72
N ALA A 286 -9.75 -19.68 7.96
CA ALA A 286 -8.35 -19.86 8.34
C ALA A 286 -7.69 -21.02 7.58
N TRP A 287 -8.48 -22.04 7.24
CA TRP A 287 -8.05 -23.15 6.39
C TRP A 287 -8.19 -22.83 4.89
N ALA A 288 -9.15 -21.99 4.51
CA ALA A 288 -9.36 -21.58 3.12
C ALA A 288 -8.28 -20.62 2.61
N LEU A 289 -7.80 -19.68 3.43
CA LEU A 289 -6.78 -18.70 3.06
C LEU A 289 -5.48 -19.30 2.51
N PRO A 290 -4.85 -20.32 3.13
CA PRO A 290 -3.65 -20.94 2.58
C PRO A 290 -3.94 -21.69 1.27
N LEU A 291 -5.12 -22.28 1.09
CA LEU A 291 -5.51 -22.91 -0.17
C LEU A 291 -5.74 -21.88 -1.29
N ILE A 292 -6.36 -20.75 -0.97
CA ILE A 292 -6.53 -19.61 -1.90
C ILE A 292 -5.16 -19.03 -2.26
N ALA A 293 -4.26 -18.84 -1.29
CA ALA A 293 -2.91 -18.36 -1.55
C ALA A 293 -2.12 -19.32 -2.45
N LEU A 294 -2.26 -20.63 -2.23
CA LEU A 294 -1.64 -21.66 -3.07
C LEU A 294 -2.23 -21.65 -4.49
N ALA A 295 -3.55 -21.49 -4.62
CA ALA A 295 -4.24 -21.39 -5.92
C ALA A 295 -3.83 -20.12 -6.67
N VAL A 296 -3.70 -18.98 -5.98
CA VAL A 296 -3.20 -17.72 -6.56
C VAL A 296 -1.73 -17.86 -6.96
N ALA A 297 -0.89 -18.49 -6.14
CA ALA A 297 0.51 -18.75 -6.49
C ALA A 297 0.63 -19.68 -7.71
N ALA A 298 -0.17 -20.75 -7.77
CA ALA A 298 -0.23 -21.65 -8.93
C ALA A 298 -0.74 -20.92 -10.18
N ALA A 299 -1.78 -20.11 -10.05
CA ALA A 299 -2.29 -19.28 -11.13
C ALA A 299 -1.22 -18.28 -11.60
N LEU A 300 -0.49 -17.62 -10.70
CA LEU A 300 0.60 -16.70 -11.04
C LEU A 300 1.80 -17.42 -11.67
N LEU A 301 2.08 -18.68 -11.33
CA LEU A 301 3.14 -19.48 -11.97
C LEU A 301 2.73 -20.00 -13.35
N LEU A 302 1.45 -20.37 -13.52
CA LEU A 302 0.90 -20.89 -14.78
C LEU A 302 0.55 -19.76 -15.77
N THR A 303 0.12 -18.59 -15.27
CA THR A 303 -0.21 -17.39 -16.07
C THR A 303 0.91 -16.36 -16.09
N GLY A 304 1.95 -16.56 -15.27
CA GLY A 304 3.19 -15.81 -15.22
C GLY A 304 4.00 -16.03 -16.48
N ARG A 305 3.50 -15.43 -17.57
CA ARG A 305 4.17 -15.04 -18.80
C ARG A 305 5.43 -15.83 -19.05
N GLY A 306 5.32 -16.82 -19.95
CA GLY A 306 6.48 -17.40 -20.62
C GLY A 306 7.44 -16.27 -20.93
N ARG A 307 8.60 -16.27 -20.26
CA ARG A 307 9.75 -15.47 -20.68
C ARG A 307 9.93 -15.85 -22.13
N ALA A 308 9.49 -14.98 -23.04
CA ALA A 308 9.69 -15.18 -24.46
C ALA A 308 11.18 -15.51 -24.59
N ARG A 309 11.48 -16.74 -25.02
CA ARG A 309 12.86 -17.15 -25.25
C ARG A 309 13.49 -16.03 -26.08
N PRO A 310 14.65 -15.48 -25.68
CA PRO A 310 15.30 -14.44 -26.46
C PRO A 310 15.39 -14.93 -27.90
N ARG A 311 14.74 -14.21 -28.82
CA ARG A 311 14.85 -14.52 -30.24
C ARG A 311 16.34 -14.40 -30.60
N PRO A 312 16.93 -15.38 -31.28
CA PRO A 312 18.34 -15.33 -31.66
C PRO A 312 18.61 -14.07 -32.50
N ALA A 313 19.81 -13.52 -32.33
CA ALA A 313 20.31 -12.44 -33.17
C ALA A 313 20.32 -12.91 -34.62
N ASP A 314 19.89 -12.03 -35.53
CA ASP A 314 19.91 -12.32 -36.97
C ASP A 314 21.26 -11.86 -37.55
N PRO A 315 22.15 -12.79 -37.94
CA PRO A 315 23.47 -12.44 -38.44
C PRO A 315 23.43 -11.64 -39.75
N ALA A 316 22.36 -11.78 -40.56
CA ALA A 316 22.22 -11.02 -41.80
C ALA A 316 21.95 -9.52 -41.55
N LEU A 317 21.54 -9.17 -40.32
CA LEU A 317 21.23 -7.80 -39.92
C LEU A 317 22.26 -7.19 -38.97
N ALA A 318 23.38 -7.88 -38.73
CA ALA A 318 24.43 -7.41 -37.80
C ALA A 318 24.99 -6.03 -38.18
N ALA A 319 25.07 -5.74 -39.49
CA ALA A 319 25.54 -4.46 -40.02
C ALA A 319 24.43 -3.42 -40.19
N VAL A 320 23.18 -3.74 -39.83
CA VAL A 320 22.02 -2.85 -40.01
C VAL A 320 21.73 -2.12 -38.69
N PRO A 321 21.94 -0.79 -38.62
CA PRO A 321 21.72 -0.01 -37.40
C PRO A 321 20.30 -0.15 -36.87
N LEU A 322 19.30 -0.10 -37.75
CA LEU A 322 17.91 -0.23 -37.34
C LEU A 322 17.05 -0.90 -38.42
N ARG A 323 16.27 -1.89 -38.00
CA ARG A 323 15.17 -2.47 -38.78
C ARG A 323 13.90 -2.52 -37.93
N ILE A 324 12.82 -1.94 -38.45
CA ILE A 324 11.48 -2.02 -37.87
C ILE A 324 10.60 -2.84 -38.82
N SER A 325 9.83 -3.78 -38.30
CA SER A 325 8.96 -4.65 -39.09
C SER A 325 7.59 -4.83 -38.42
N GLY A 326 6.54 -4.33 -39.09
CA GLY A 326 5.14 -4.49 -38.71
C GLY A 326 4.78 -3.89 -37.35
N LEU A 327 5.43 -2.81 -36.94
CA LEU A 327 5.35 -2.26 -35.59
C LEU A 327 4.00 -1.61 -35.33
N SER A 328 3.29 -2.07 -34.29
CA SER A 328 1.98 -1.54 -33.90
C SER A 328 1.89 -1.26 -32.40
N LYS A 329 1.21 -0.17 -32.04
CA LYS A 329 0.94 0.25 -30.66
C LYS A 329 -0.42 0.91 -30.48
N ARG A 330 -1.15 0.45 -29.48
CA ARG A 330 -2.42 0.99 -28.96
C ARG A 330 -2.28 1.29 -27.46
N TYR A 331 -2.83 2.42 -27.03
CA TYR A 331 -2.90 2.78 -25.61
C TYR A 331 -4.27 2.40 -25.04
N ALA A 332 -4.30 1.94 -23.78
CA ALA A 332 -5.48 1.34 -23.14
C ALA A 332 -6.73 2.24 -23.10
N LYS A 333 -6.56 3.57 -23.18
CA LYS A 333 -7.68 4.54 -23.20
C LYS A 333 -8.23 4.82 -24.61
N SER A 334 -7.67 4.20 -25.64
CA SER A 334 -8.08 4.38 -27.04
C SER A 334 -8.25 3.00 -27.69
N ALA A 335 -9.39 2.36 -27.44
CA ALA A 335 -9.71 1.04 -27.99
C ALA A 335 -9.69 1.04 -29.54
N ASP A 336 -9.99 2.19 -30.15
CA ASP A 336 -10.21 2.34 -31.60
C ASP A 336 -9.12 3.13 -32.34
N ARG A 337 -8.10 3.66 -31.63
CA ARG A 337 -7.05 4.49 -32.24
C ARG A 337 -5.66 3.93 -31.98
N TYR A 338 -4.99 3.51 -33.05
CA TYR A 338 -3.58 3.15 -33.03
C TYR A 338 -2.72 4.42 -32.92
N ALA A 339 -1.73 4.40 -32.03
CA ALA A 339 -0.69 5.43 -31.98
C ALA A 339 0.38 5.17 -33.05
N VAL A 340 0.64 3.90 -33.34
CA VAL A 340 1.46 3.42 -34.46
C VAL A 340 0.80 2.16 -35.00
N ARG A 341 0.72 1.98 -36.32
CA ARG A 341 0.10 0.82 -36.96
C ARG A 341 0.95 0.34 -38.14
N GLU A 342 1.39 -0.91 -38.07
CA GLU A 342 2.07 -1.65 -39.15
C GLU A 342 3.31 -0.92 -39.72
N LEU A 343 4.00 -0.12 -38.90
CA LEU A 343 5.15 0.67 -39.33
C LEU A 343 6.34 -0.26 -39.66
N SER A 344 6.92 -0.10 -40.85
CA SER A 344 8.07 -0.89 -41.31
C SER A 344 9.05 -0.03 -42.10
N PHE A 345 10.30 0.06 -41.66
CA PHE A 345 11.38 0.70 -42.41
C PHE A 345 12.74 0.22 -41.92
N ARG A 346 13.79 0.54 -42.68
CA ARG A 346 15.18 0.18 -42.40
C ARG A 346 16.07 1.42 -42.50
N VAL A 347 17.10 1.47 -41.66
CA VAL A 347 18.12 2.51 -41.66
C VAL A 347 19.47 1.87 -41.90
N GLU A 348 20.24 2.45 -42.81
CA GLU A 348 21.59 2.00 -43.16
C GLU A 348 22.67 2.75 -42.35
N PRO A 349 23.89 2.19 -42.25
CA PRO A 349 25.02 2.86 -41.61
C PRO A 349 25.31 4.23 -42.20
N GLY A 350 25.71 5.19 -41.35
CA GLY A 350 26.08 6.55 -41.78
C GLY A 350 24.92 7.45 -42.19
N GLN A 351 23.66 6.97 -42.14
CA GLN A 351 22.50 7.80 -42.45
C GLN A 351 22.15 8.75 -41.30
N VAL A 352 21.83 9.99 -41.67
CA VAL A 352 21.03 10.89 -40.84
C VAL A 352 19.58 10.77 -41.30
N LEU A 353 18.74 10.17 -40.46
CA LEU A 353 17.33 9.90 -40.75
C LEU A 353 16.42 10.90 -40.01
N GLY A 354 15.59 11.63 -40.77
CA GLY A 354 14.54 12.49 -40.25
C GLY A 354 13.22 11.76 -40.12
N LEU A 355 12.69 11.64 -38.91
CA LEU A 355 11.32 11.17 -38.66
C LEU A 355 10.38 12.37 -38.67
N LEU A 356 9.57 12.47 -39.72
CA LEU A 356 8.73 13.62 -40.02
C LEU A 356 7.25 13.29 -39.91
N GLY A 357 6.43 14.24 -39.49
CA GLY A 357 4.98 14.07 -39.39
C GLY A 357 4.34 15.15 -38.51
N PRO A 358 3.03 15.37 -38.58
CA PRO A 358 2.34 16.30 -37.70
C PRO A 358 2.38 15.84 -36.23
N ASN A 359 1.96 16.72 -35.33
CA ASN A 359 1.78 16.35 -33.93
C ASN A 359 0.73 15.24 -33.81
N GLY A 360 1.07 14.17 -33.08
CA GLY A 360 0.20 12.99 -32.98
C GLY A 360 0.36 11.96 -34.10
N ALA A 361 1.32 12.12 -35.03
CA ALA A 361 1.61 11.13 -36.06
C ALA A 361 2.24 9.81 -35.54
N GLY A 362 2.61 9.74 -34.26
CA GLY A 362 3.20 8.54 -33.65
C GLY A 362 4.73 8.53 -33.54
N LYS A 363 5.41 9.64 -33.90
CA LYS A 363 6.88 9.79 -33.86
C LYS A 363 7.49 9.44 -32.50
N THR A 364 7.11 10.18 -31.45
CA THR A 364 7.61 9.95 -30.09
C THR A 364 7.24 8.57 -29.56
N THR A 365 6.07 8.02 -29.91
CA THR A 365 5.71 6.64 -29.55
C THR A 365 6.65 5.62 -30.21
N THR A 366 7.01 5.84 -31.48
CA THR A 366 7.98 5.01 -32.20
C THR A 366 9.35 5.08 -31.53
N LEU A 367 9.85 6.29 -31.23
CA LEU A 367 11.14 6.46 -30.54
C LEU A 367 11.16 5.79 -29.16
N ARG A 368 10.08 5.89 -28.38
CA ARG A 368 9.98 5.19 -27.07
C ARG A 368 10.00 3.67 -27.21
N MET A 369 9.44 3.12 -28.29
CA MET A 369 9.53 1.69 -28.56
C MET A 369 10.96 1.28 -28.99
N LEU A 370 11.64 2.11 -29.79
CA LEU A 370 13.04 1.90 -30.19
C LEU A 370 14.01 1.81 -29.00
N MET A 371 13.77 2.61 -27.97
CA MET A 371 14.58 2.59 -26.73
C MET A 371 14.15 1.50 -25.74
N GLY A 372 13.09 0.73 -26.04
CA GLY A 372 12.53 -0.24 -25.11
C GLY A 372 11.81 0.37 -23.89
N LEU A 373 11.50 1.66 -23.89
CA LEU A 373 10.71 2.32 -22.84
C LEU A 373 9.24 1.88 -22.87
N ILE A 374 8.73 1.57 -24.06
CA ILE A 374 7.37 1.06 -24.28
C ILE A 374 7.46 -0.22 -25.11
N ARG A 375 6.68 -1.24 -24.73
CA ARG A 375 6.59 -2.48 -25.51
C ARG A 375 5.62 -2.31 -26.68
N PRO A 376 5.98 -2.70 -27.91
CA PRO A 376 5.02 -2.79 -29.01
C PRO A 376 3.95 -3.86 -28.72
N ASP A 377 2.76 -3.67 -29.26
CA ASP A 377 1.70 -4.69 -29.16
C ASP A 377 1.90 -5.77 -30.23
N GLU A 378 2.36 -5.37 -31.42
CA GLU A 378 2.72 -6.25 -32.53
C GLU A 378 3.98 -5.74 -33.26
N GLY A 379 4.59 -6.62 -34.05
CA GLY A 379 5.82 -6.33 -34.80
C GLY A 379 7.10 -6.52 -33.98
N GLU A 380 8.22 -6.17 -34.59
CA GLU A 380 9.53 -6.23 -33.95
C GLU A 380 10.45 -5.09 -34.39
N ILE A 381 11.40 -4.76 -33.50
CA ILE A 381 12.47 -3.80 -33.71
C ILE A 381 13.77 -4.55 -33.53
N ARG A 382 14.69 -4.44 -34.49
CA ARG A 382 16.05 -4.98 -34.39
C ARG A 382 17.08 -3.88 -34.58
N ILE A 383 18.06 -3.87 -33.70
CA ILE A 383 19.23 -2.99 -33.76
C ILE A 383 20.43 -3.91 -33.90
N PHE A 384 21.26 -3.73 -34.93
CA PHE A 384 22.40 -4.61 -35.25
C PHE A 384 22.05 -6.12 -35.19
N GLY A 385 20.85 -6.48 -35.68
CA GLY A 385 20.34 -7.86 -35.70
C GLY A 385 19.76 -8.39 -34.38
N GLU A 386 19.93 -7.67 -33.27
CA GLU A 386 19.39 -8.00 -31.95
C GLU A 386 18.00 -7.41 -31.74
N ALA A 387 17.07 -8.22 -31.21
CA ALA A 387 15.72 -7.77 -30.93
C ALA A 387 15.67 -6.82 -29.72
N VAL A 388 15.06 -5.65 -29.91
CA VAL A 388 14.87 -4.65 -28.85
C VAL A 388 13.76 -5.10 -27.90
N ARG A 389 14.07 -5.03 -26.61
CA ARG A 389 13.15 -5.23 -25.50
C ARG A 389 13.63 -4.40 -24.32
N PRO A 390 12.76 -4.14 -23.32
CA PRO A 390 13.21 -3.53 -22.07
C PRO A 390 14.42 -4.28 -21.49
N GLY A 391 15.55 -3.57 -21.32
CA GLY A 391 16.81 -4.12 -20.82
C GLY A 391 17.58 -5.01 -21.82
N ALA A 392 17.39 -4.86 -23.13
CA ALA A 392 18.20 -5.57 -24.12
C ALA A 392 19.66 -5.07 -24.11
N PRO A 393 20.67 -5.97 -24.16
CA PRO A 393 22.09 -5.57 -24.19
C PRO A 393 22.46 -4.61 -25.32
N VAL A 394 21.84 -4.76 -26.49
CA VAL A 394 22.04 -3.88 -27.65
C VAL A 394 21.74 -2.40 -27.37
N LEU A 395 20.90 -2.09 -26.38
CA LEU A 395 20.60 -0.70 -26.00
C LEU A 395 21.85 0.03 -25.46
N SER A 396 22.89 -0.68 -25.02
CA SER A 396 24.19 -0.08 -24.66
C SER A 396 24.92 0.57 -25.84
N ARG A 397 24.58 0.19 -27.08
CA ARG A 397 25.08 0.75 -28.35
C ARG A 397 24.19 1.88 -28.88
N VAL A 398 23.18 2.28 -28.11
CA VAL A 398 22.21 3.32 -28.49
C VAL A 398 22.33 4.51 -27.55
N GLY A 399 22.59 5.68 -28.12
CA GLY A 399 22.50 6.96 -27.43
C GLY A 399 21.12 7.56 -27.63
N ALA A 400 20.50 8.09 -26.60
CA ALA A 400 19.14 8.60 -26.72
C ALA A 400 18.88 9.88 -25.92
N PHE A 401 18.08 10.76 -26.52
CA PHE A 401 17.51 11.94 -25.90
C PHE A 401 16.02 12.05 -26.29
N VAL A 402 15.11 11.82 -25.34
CA VAL A 402 13.65 11.82 -25.55
C VAL A 402 12.94 12.46 -24.35
N GLU A 403 11.97 13.34 -24.60
CA GLU A 403 11.20 14.07 -23.56
C GLU A 403 11.99 15.04 -22.64
N GLY A 404 13.08 15.63 -23.13
CA GLY A 404 13.87 16.59 -22.36
C GLY A 404 14.78 15.93 -21.32
N ALA A 405 15.89 16.59 -20.99
CA ALA A 405 16.91 16.00 -20.12
C ALA A 405 16.60 16.30 -18.65
N GLY A 406 16.37 15.24 -17.87
CA GLY A 406 16.14 15.28 -16.42
C GLY A 406 17.41 15.56 -15.62
N PHE A 407 18.10 16.67 -15.90
CA PHE A 407 19.32 17.04 -15.18
C PHE A 407 19.04 17.52 -13.76
N LEU A 408 19.99 17.25 -12.86
CA LEU A 408 20.01 17.77 -11.50
C LEU A 408 20.49 19.24 -11.54
N PRO A 409 19.60 20.23 -11.28
CA PRO A 409 19.87 21.63 -11.56
C PRO A 409 20.92 22.25 -10.63
N HIS A 410 21.12 21.67 -9.44
CA HIS A 410 22.08 22.13 -8.44
C HIS A 410 23.50 21.58 -8.68
N LEU A 411 23.66 20.59 -9.56
CA LEU A 411 24.96 20.02 -9.91
C LEU A 411 25.53 20.68 -11.16
N THR A 412 26.85 20.54 -11.34
CA THR A 412 27.54 20.99 -12.55
C THR A 412 27.17 20.12 -13.76
N GLY A 413 27.39 20.62 -14.97
CA GLY A 413 27.19 19.83 -16.20
C GLY A 413 28.03 18.56 -16.18
N ARG A 414 29.31 18.68 -15.77
CA ARG A 414 30.23 17.55 -15.60
C ARG A 414 29.69 16.50 -14.64
N ALA A 415 29.28 16.92 -13.44
CA ALA A 415 28.76 15.99 -12.42
C ALA A 415 27.49 15.26 -12.88
N ASN A 416 26.62 15.90 -13.67
CA ASN A 416 25.45 15.23 -14.26
C ASN A 416 25.85 14.11 -15.22
N LEU A 417 26.84 14.34 -16.09
CA LEU A 417 27.33 13.33 -17.04
C LEU A 417 28.02 12.16 -16.32
N ASP A 418 28.84 12.46 -15.32
CA ASP A 418 29.55 11.44 -14.53
C ASP A 418 28.55 10.54 -13.79
N LEU A 419 27.56 11.13 -13.13
CA LEU A 419 26.50 10.39 -12.42
C LEU A 419 25.65 9.56 -13.38
N TYR A 420 25.31 10.11 -14.55
CA TYR A 420 24.58 9.37 -15.59
C TYR A 420 25.36 8.14 -16.03
N TRP A 421 26.67 8.28 -16.31
CA TRP A 421 27.50 7.16 -16.73
C TRP A 421 27.62 6.09 -15.63
N GLN A 422 27.87 6.50 -14.39
CA GLN A 422 27.93 5.58 -13.24
C GLN A 422 26.64 4.79 -13.06
N ALA A 423 25.47 5.42 -13.29
CA ALA A 423 24.17 4.75 -13.20
C ALA A 423 23.98 3.64 -14.25
N THR A 424 24.72 3.68 -15.36
CA THR A 424 24.70 2.59 -16.36
C THR A 424 25.42 1.33 -15.90
N GLY A 425 26.29 1.42 -14.88
CA GLY A 425 27.12 0.32 -14.40
C GLY A 425 28.25 -0.10 -15.36
N ARG A 426 28.52 0.69 -16.40
CA ARG A 426 29.58 0.44 -17.39
C ARG A 426 30.95 0.96 -16.90
N PRO A 427 32.07 0.38 -17.36
CA PRO A 427 33.41 0.87 -17.03
C PRO A 427 33.62 2.34 -17.40
N GLU A 428 34.32 3.11 -16.56
CA GLU A 428 34.57 4.55 -16.78
C GLU A 428 35.36 4.84 -18.06
N GLN A 429 36.30 3.95 -18.40
CA GLN A 429 37.12 4.05 -19.62
C GLN A 429 36.30 4.00 -20.92
N ASP A 430 35.10 3.42 -20.88
CA ASP A 430 34.22 3.31 -22.06
C ASP A 430 33.32 4.55 -22.20
N ALA A 431 33.43 5.56 -21.32
CA ALA A 431 32.54 6.72 -21.31
C ALA A 431 32.79 7.68 -22.48
N HIS A 432 34.03 7.77 -22.97
CA HIS A 432 34.45 8.74 -23.99
C HIS A 432 33.99 10.17 -23.68
N LEU A 433 34.10 10.56 -22.39
CA LEU A 433 33.56 11.82 -21.90
C LEU A 433 34.22 13.02 -22.58
N ALA A 434 35.53 12.98 -22.81
CA ALA A 434 36.25 14.09 -23.44
C ALA A 434 35.76 14.33 -24.87
N GLU A 435 35.61 13.26 -25.66
CA GLU A 435 35.14 13.31 -27.04
C GLU A 435 33.68 13.77 -27.12
N ALA A 436 32.80 13.25 -26.24
CA ALA A 436 31.41 13.68 -26.18
C ALA A 436 31.26 15.18 -25.83
N LEU A 437 32.13 15.69 -24.95
CA LEU A 437 32.16 17.10 -24.56
C LEU A 437 32.74 18.02 -25.65
N GLU A 438 33.78 17.57 -26.36
CA GLU A 438 34.34 18.27 -27.50
C GLU A 438 33.30 18.42 -28.61
N ILE A 439 32.57 17.33 -28.91
CA ILE A 439 31.51 17.33 -29.92
C ILE A 439 30.35 18.25 -29.51
N ALA A 440 29.98 18.28 -28.22
CA ALA A 440 28.89 19.12 -27.73
C ALA A 440 29.24 20.62 -27.59
N GLY A 441 30.53 20.97 -27.55
CA GLY A 441 30.99 22.36 -27.60
C GLY A 441 30.52 23.24 -26.42
N LEU A 442 30.58 22.72 -25.18
CA LEU A 442 30.14 23.43 -23.96
C LEU A 442 31.26 24.23 -23.27
N GLY A 443 32.53 23.88 -23.47
CA GLY A 443 33.69 24.56 -22.88
C GLY A 443 33.58 24.75 -21.36
N ASP A 444 33.95 25.95 -20.88
CA ASP A 444 33.95 26.32 -19.45
C ASP A 444 32.55 26.32 -18.80
N ALA A 445 31.48 26.14 -19.60
CA ALA A 445 30.14 26.00 -19.03
C ALA A 445 30.00 24.77 -18.13
N LEU A 446 30.78 23.71 -18.39
CA LEU A 446 30.64 22.40 -17.76
C LEU A 446 30.83 22.42 -16.24
N ASP A 447 31.64 23.34 -15.74
CA ASP A 447 31.94 23.46 -14.31
C ASP A 447 30.96 24.40 -13.57
N ARG A 448 29.97 24.96 -14.27
CA ARG A 448 28.86 25.73 -13.70
C ARG A 448 27.63 24.84 -13.45
N ALA A 449 26.84 25.21 -12.44
CA ALA A 449 25.60 24.50 -12.11
C ALA A 449 24.56 24.60 -13.23
N VAL A 450 23.89 23.50 -13.55
CA VAL A 450 22.93 23.41 -14.68
C VAL A 450 21.76 24.39 -14.53
N ARG A 451 21.39 24.82 -13.31
CA ARG A 451 20.38 25.86 -13.10
C ARG A 451 20.70 27.18 -13.80
N THR A 452 21.96 27.49 -14.06
CA THR A 452 22.39 28.73 -14.74
C THR A 452 22.45 28.57 -16.26
N TYR A 453 22.13 27.38 -16.79
CA TYR A 453 22.20 27.12 -18.22
C TYR A 453 20.99 27.69 -18.95
N SER A 454 21.24 28.31 -20.11
CA SER A 454 20.20 28.61 -21.09
C SER A 454 19.61 27.32 -21.65
N GLN A 455 18.48 27.42 -22.35
CA GLN A 455 17.85 26.26 -23.00
C GLN A 455 18.81 25.57 -23.99
N GLY A 456 19.52 26.34 -24.82
CA GLY A 456 20.52 25.79 -25.74
C GLY A 456 21.69 25.09 -25.07
N MET A 457 22.15 25.60 -23.92
CA MET A 457 23.20 24.94 -23.14
C MET A 457 22.71 23.61 -22.54
N ARG A 458 21.47 23.55 -22.05
CA ARG A 458 20.88 22.28 -21.57
C ARG A 458 20.70 21.28 -22.69
N GLN A 459 20.34 21.75 -23.88
CA GLN A 459 20.19 20.92 -25.06
C GLN A 459 21.52 20.31 -25.51
N ARG A 460 22.60 21.12 -25.54
CA ARG A 460 23.96 20.61 -25.80
C ARG A 460 24.41 19.61 -24.75
N LEU A 461 24.12 19.85 -23.47
CA LEU A 461 24.44 18.91 -22.40
C LEU A 461 23.68 17.59 -22.58
N ALA A 462 22.43 17.64 -23.03
CA ALA A 462 21.62 16.45 -23.32
C ALA A 462 22.20 15.61 -24.46
N ILE A 463 22.76 16.27 -25.47
CA ILE A 463 23.42 15.60 -26.58
C ILE A 463 24.77 15.03 -26.16
N ALA A 464 25.56 15.76 -25.36
CA ALA A 464 26.76 15.19 -24.73
C ALA A 464 26.42 13.91 -23.96
N GLN A 465 25.35 13.94 -23.15
CA GLN A 465 24.88 12.77 -22.41
C GLN A 465 24.49 11.61 -23.35
N ALA A 466 23.76 11.89 -24.43
CA ALA A 466 23.37 10.88 -25.41
C ALA A 466 24.57 10.33 -26.21
N MET A 467 25.67 11.09 -26.32
CA MET A 467 26.90 10.68 -27.00
C MET A 467 27.90 9.94 -26.09
N LEU A 468 27.64 9.84 -24.78
CA LEU A 468 28.49 9.07 -23.88
C LEU A 468 28.58 7.60 -24.34
N GLY A 469 29.81 7.10 -24.38
CA GLY A 469 30.12 5.78 -24.94
C GLY A 469 30.12 5.71 -26.47
N LEU A 470 30.07 6.85 -27.15
CA LEU A 470 30.11 7.00 -28.62
C LEU A 470 29.24 5.97 -29.36
N PRO A 471 27.93 5.91 -29.05
CA PRO A 471 27.04 4.88 -29.56
C PRO A 471 26.95 4.91 -31.09
N ASP A 472 26.85 3.72 -31.68
CA ASP A 472 26.75 3.54 -33.13
C ASP A 472 25.42 4.08 -33.70
N LEU A 473 24.38 4.15 -32.85
CA LEU A 473 23.07 4.70 -33.18
C LEU A 473 22.67 5.78 -32.16
N LEU A 474 22.44 7.00 -32.64
CA LEU A 474 21.98 8.14 -31.84
C LEU A 474 20.52 8.45 -32.18
N ILE A 475 19.66 8.59 -31.17
CA ILE A 475 18.22 8.88 -31.32
C ILE A 475 17.88 10.17 -30.58
N LEU A 476 17.37 11.18 -31.28
CA LEU A 476 17.07 12.50 -30.75
C LEU A 476 15.63 12.90 -31.05
N ASP A 477 14.83 13.17 -30.01
CA ASP A 477 13.47 13.67 -30.15
C ASP A 477 13.46 15.20 -30.08
N GLU A 478 13.10 15.86 -31.19
CA GLU A 478 12.98 17.32 -31.30
C GLU A 478 14.22 18.09 -30.78
N PRO A 479 15.45 17.78 -31.21
CA PRO A 479 16.67 18.32 -30.61
C PRO A 479 16.90 19.82 -30.85
N THR A 480 16.17 20.40 -31.81
CA THR A 480 16.27 21.83 -32.18
C THR A 480 15.18 22.69 -31.57
N ASN A 481 14.27 22.10 -30.77
CA ASN A 481 13.13 22.82 -30.22
C ASN A 481 13.54 23.91 -29.20
N GLY A 482 13.11 25.14 -29.46
CA GLY A 482 13.40 26.32 -28.65
C GLY A 482 14.88 26.75 -28.63
N LEU A 483 15.62 26.41 -29.68
CA LEU A 483 16.92 26.98 -29.99
C LEU A 483 16.77 28.21 -30.91
N ASP A 484 17.71 29.15 -30.82
CA ASP A 484 17.80 30.25 -31.79
C ASP A 484 18.46 29.79 -33.12
N PRO A 485 18.31 30.53 -34.24
CA PRO A 485 18.84 30.09 -35.53
C PRO A 485 20.35 29.77 -35.56
N PRO A 486 21.24 30.55 -34.88
CA PRO A 486 22.65 30.17 -34.76
C PRO A 486 22.86 28.83 -34.03
N GLN A 487 22.18 28.59 -32.91
CA GLN A 487 22.28 27.34 -32.17
C GLN A 487 21.76 26.14 -32.97
N ILE A 488 20.71 26.32 -33.78
CA ILE A 488 20.20 25.28 -34.69
C ILE A 488 21.27 24.90 -35.73
N ARG A 489 21.92 25.89 -36.34
CA ARG A 489 23.01 25.65 -37.31
C ARG A 489 24.18 24.89 -36.68
N GLU A 490 24.63 25.33 -35.51
CA GLU A 490 25.72 24.64 -34.79
C GLU A 490 25.32 23.20 -34.43
N MET A 491 24.08 22.99 -34.00
CA MET A 491 23.54 21.67 -33.69
C MET A 491 23.58 20.74 -34.90
N ARG A 492 23.10 21.22 -36.04
CA ARG A 492 23.16 20.49 -37.30
C ARG A 492 24.57 20.05 -37.64
N GLU A 493 25.54 20.95 -37.57
CA GLU A 493 26.92 20.63 -37.87
C GLU A 493 27.47 19.52 -36.95
N VAL A 494 27.08 19.52 -35.68
CA VAL A 494 27.41 18.45 -34.72
C VAL A 494 26.84 17.10 -35.16
N LEU A 495 25.56 17.05 -35.54
CA LEU A 495 24.90 15.81 -35.97
C LEU A 495 25.48 15.26 -37.28
N ILE A 496 25.75 16.13 -38.25
CA ILE A 496 26.38 15.77 -39.52
C ILE A 496 27.79 15.22 -39.30
N ARG A 497 28.61 15.88 -38.48
CA ARG A 497 29.96 15.40 -38.15
C ARG A 497 29.92 14.05 -37.44
N TYR A 498 28.96 13.84 -36.54
CA TYR A 498 28.80 12.57 -35.83
C TYR A 498 28.45 11.43 -36.81
N ALA A 499 27.56 11.69 -37.77
CA ALA A 499 27.20 10.72 -38.80
C ALA A 499 28.32 10.47 -39.83
N ALA A 500 29.10 11.50 -40.18
CA ALA A 500 30.24 11.39 -41.10
C ALA A 500 31.33 10.43 -40.57
N ALA A 501 31.39 10.18 -39.27
CA ALA A 501 32.24 9.16 -38.66
C ALA A 501 31.71 7.71 -38.82
N GLY A 502 30.69 7.49 -39.67
CA GLY A 502 30.10 6.18 -39.95
C GLY A 502 28.96 5.76 -39.00
N ARG A 503 28.57 6.64 -38.07
CA ARG A 503 27.50 6.40 -37.10
C ARG A 503 26.14 6.80 -37.67
N THR A 504 25.08 6.22 -37.15
CA THR A 504 23.71 6.53 -37.62
C THR A 504 23.02 7.46 -36.64
N VAL A 505 22.30 8.46 -37.15
CA VAL A 505 21.57 9.43 -36.33
C VAL A 505 20.11 9.45 -36.76
N ILE A 506 19.19 9.32 -35.82
CA ILE A 506 17.74 9.45 -36.03
C ILE A 506 17.28 10.69 -35.29
N VAL A 507 16.66 11.61 -36.01
CA VAL A 507 16.14 12.86 -35.47
C VAL A 507 14.64 12.91 -35.74
N SER A 508 13.82 13.15 -34.72
CA SER A 508 12.45 13.62 -34.97
C SER A 508 12.45 15.15 -35.06
N SER A 509 11.71 15.69 -36.01
CA SER A 509 11.42 17.11 -36.04
C SER A 509 10.09 17.38 -36.73
N HIS A 510 9.47 18.50 -36.42
CA HIS A 510 8.36 19.09 -37.17
C HIS A 510 8.80 20.29 -38.03
N LEU A 511 10.07 20.71 -37.93
CA LEU A 511 10.63 21.83 -38.68
C LEU A 511 11.22 21.32 -40.00
N LEU A 512 10.45 21.46 -41.08
CA LEU A 512 10.77 20.90 -42.40
C LEU A 512 12.08 21.46 -42.98
N ALA A 513 12.32 22.76 -42.83
CA ALA A 513 13.53 23.41 -43.32
C ALA A 513 14.82 22.91 -42.62
N GLU A 514 14.71 22.51 -41.35
CA GLU A 514 15.84 21.95 -40.60
C GLU A 514 16.14 20.52 -41.05
N VAL A 515 15.08 19.73 -41.20
CA VAL A 515 15.16 18.34 -41.65
C VAL A 515 15.78 18.25 -43.05
N GLU A 516 15.38 19.12 -43.96
CA GLU A 516 15.93 19.19 -45.32
C GLU A 516 17.43 19.48 -45.34
N GLN A 517 17.93 20.32 -44.43
CA GLN A 517 19.33 20.73 -44.39
C GLN A 517 20.22 19.76 -43.59
N THR A 518 19.64 18.95 -42.71
CA THR A 518 20.37 18.08 -41.77
C THR A 518 20.29 16.60 -42.15
N CYS A 519 19.18 16.14 -42.70
CA CYS A 519 18.92 14.72 -42.94
C CYS A 519 19.36 14.30 -44.34
N THR A 520 19.77 13.04 -44.46
CA THR A 520 20.04 12.38 -45.75
C THR A 520 18.83 11.62 -46.26
N HIS A 521 18.02 11.08 -45.33
CA HIS A 521 16.86 10.25 -45.58
C HIS A 521 15.72 10.68 -44.66
N LEU A 522 14.48 10.48 -45.10
CA LEU A 522 13.27 10.81 -44.34
C LEU A 522 12.35 9.60 -44.21
N VAL A 523 11.61 9.59 -43.12
CA VAL A 523 10.46 8.73 -42.89
C VAL A 523 9.30 9.65 -42.55
N VAL A 524 8.33 9.75 -43.47
CA VAL A 524 7.14 10.57 -43.30
C VAL A 524 6.03 9.72 -42.71
N MET A 525 5.49 10.15 -41.57
CA MET A 525 4.43 9.49 -40.85
C MET A 525 3.18 10.38 -40.76
N ASP A 526 2.00 9.78 -40.92
CA ASP A 526 0.73 10.41 -40.57
C ASP A 526 -0.19 9.41 -39.87
N ARG A 527 -0.93 9.88 -38.85
CA ARG A 527 -1.89 9.10 -38.04
C ARG A 527 -1.38 7.70 -37.63
N GLY A 528 -0.10 7.58 -37.29
CA GLY A 528 0.54 6.33 -36.84
C GLY A 528 1.01 5.39 -37.95
N ARG A 529 0.89 5.76 -39.23
CA ARG A 529 1.30 4.93 -40.38
C ARG A 529 2.48 5.57 -41.13
N LEU A 530 3.21 4.72 -41.85
CA LEU A 530 4.19 5.16 -42.83
C LEU A 530 3.47 5.69 -44.08
N ILE A 531 3.85 6.89 -44.54
CA ILE A 531 3.39 7.45 -45.82
C ILE A 531 4.45 7.20 -46.89
N THR A 532 5.69 7.61 -46.62
CA THR A 532 6.84 7.38 -47.51
C THR A 532 8.14 7.32 -46.72
N ALA A 533 9.15 6.64 -47.26
CA ALA A 533 10.51 6.63 -46.73
C ALA A 533 11.52 6.57 -47.87
N GLY A 534 12.58 7.38 -47.79
CA GLY A 534 13.60 7.44 -48.84
C GLY A 534 14.58 8.60 -48.65
N PRO A 535 15.53 8.79 -49.58
CA PRO A 535 16.41 9.95 -49.63
C PRO A 535 15.62 11.25 -49.70
N VAL A 536 16.11 12.30 -49.04
CA VAL A 536 15.47 13.64 -49.05
C VAL A 536 15.23 14.14 -50.48
N ALA A 537 16.22 13.94 -51.36
CA ALA A 537 16.16 14.39 -52.76
C ALA A 537 15.03 13.72 -53.56
N GLU A 538 14.67 12.47 -53.26
CA GLU A 538 13.57 11.77 -53.95
C GLU A 538 12.20 12.27 -53.48
N ILE A 539 12.10 12.71 -52.23
CA ILE A 539 10.83 13.16 -51.62
C ILE A 539 10.49 14.61 -52.00
N ILE A 540 11.50 15.47 -52.18
CA ILE A 540 11.32 16.89 -52.56
C ILE A 540 11.05 17.06 -54.07
N GLY A 541 11.37 16.06 -54.89
CA GLY A 541 11.23 16.13 -56.35
C GLY A 541 12.44 16.76 -57.06
N SER A 542 12.48 16.67 -58.40
CA SER A 542 13.64 17.07 -59.21
C SER A 542 13.90 18.59 -59.14
N ALA A 543 15.17 18.97 -59.26
CA ALA A 543 15.68 20.33 -59.06
C ALA A 543 15.17 21.38 -60.07
N ASP A 544 14.38 20.96 -61.05
CA ASP A 544 14.08 21.72 -62.26
C ASP A 544 12.70 22.38 -62.24
N THR A 545 11.94 22.24 -61.15
CA THR A 545 10.61 22.85 -60.99
C THR A 545 10.69 24.25 -60.36
N VAL A 546 10.10 25.23 -61.03
CA VAL A 546 10.09 26.64 -60.63
C VAL A 546 8.65 27.15 -60.52
N LEU A 547 8.35 27.86 -59.43
CA LEU A 547 7.08 28.55 -59.24
C LEU A 547 7.21 30.01 -59.67
N VAL A 548 6.39 30.41 -60.61
CA VAL A 548 6.28 31.77 -61.13
C VAL A 548 4.98 32.37 -60.60
N GLY A 549 5.06 33.31 -59.66
CA GLY A 549 3.92 34.03 -59.16
C GLY A 549 3.47 35.10 -60.16
N ILE A 550 2.18 35.05 -60.54
CA ILE A 550 1.58 35.94 -61.54
C ILE A 550 0.36 36.62 -60.89
N ALA A 551 0.40 37.94 -60.79
CA ALA A 551 -0.66 38.71 -60.16
C ALA A 551 -1.95 38.67 -61.01
N GLY A 552 -3.06 38.22 -60.42
CA GLY A 552 -4.37 38.14 -61.08
C GLY A 552 -4.75 36.77 -61.65
N GLY A 553 -3.97 35.73 -61.36
CA GLY A 553 -4.19 34.36 -61.85
C GLY A 553 -3.64 34.14 -63.26
N VAL A 554 -3.47 32.87 -63.66
CA VAL A 554 -2.79 32.52 -64.92
C VAL A 554 -3.80 32.03 -65.96
N PRO A 555 -4.12 32.79 -67.02
CA PRO A 555 -4.98 32.30 -68.10
C PRO A 555 -4.46 30.98 -68.73
N GLN A 556 -5.35 30.08 -69.15
CA GLN A 556 -4.94 28.75 -69.65
C GLN A 556 -4.06 28.84 -70.91
N ASP A 557 -4.30 29.84 -71.75
CA ASP A 557 -3.49 30.19 -72.91
C ASP A 557 -2.03 30.54 -72.55
N VAL A 558 -1.79 31.10 -71.36
CA VAL A 558 -0.43 31.38 -70.86
C VAL A 558 0.25 30.09 -70.38
N VAL A 559 -0.49 29.18 -69.73
CA VAL A 559 0.03 27.86 -69.33
C VAL A 559 0.46 27.07 -70.57
N ASP A 560 -0.41 26.99 -71.57
CA ASP A 560 -0.16 26.27 -72.81
C ASP A 560 1.01 26.89 -73.61
N ALA A 561 1.12 28.22 -73.62
CA ALA A 561 2.22 28.93 -74.27
C ALA A 561 3.57 28.67 -73.57
N VAL A 562 3.59 28.57 -72.25
CA VAL A 562 4.82 28.29 -71.48
C VAL A 562 5.21 26.81 -71.58
N ALA A 563 4.24 25.89 -71.57
CA ALA A 563 4.49 24.46 -71.82
C ALA A 563 5.05 24.19 -73.22
N ALA A 564 4.76 25.06 -74.20
CA ALA A 564 5.30 24.95 -75.56
C ALA A 564 6.70 25.57 -75.75
N LEU A 565 7.30 26.18 -74.72
CA LEU A 565 8.62 26.81 -74.82
C LEU A 565 9.74 25.75 -74.92
N PRO A 566 10.74 25.94 -75.80
CA PRO A 566 11.88 25.03 -75.90
C PRO A 566 12.69 25.03 -74.60
N GLY A 567 12.68 23.90 -73.89
CA GLY A 567 13.37 23.71 -72.62
C GLY A 567 12.48 23.84 -71.37
N VAL A 568 11.16 23.89 -71.55
CA VAL A 568 10.16 23.61 -70.51
C VAL A 568 9.59 22.22 -70.80
N ALA A 569 9.69 21.31 -69.84
CA ALA A 569 9.14 19.96 -69.95
C ALA A 569 7.64 19.91 -69.69
N ASP A 570 7.17 20.71 -68.74
CA ASP A 570 5.76 20.80 -68.38
C ASP A 570 5.45 22.17 -67.74
N ALA A 571 4.22 22.63 -67.86
CA ALA A 571 3.75 23.83 -67.17
C ALA A 571 2.30 23.64 -66.71
N VAL A 572 2.03 23.89 -65.44
CA VAL A 572 0.73 23.67 -64.81
C VAL A 572 0.29 24.89 -64.03
N ARG A 573 -1.01 25.19 -64.07
CA ARG A 573 -1.62 26.25 -63.26
C ARG A 573 -1.63 25.85 -61.79
N GLU A 574 -1.18 26.75 -60.92
CA GLU A 574 -1.26 26.60 -59.46
C GLU A 574 -2.05 27.78 -58.86
N GLU A 575 -2.52 27.66 -57.60
CA GLU A 575 -3.34 28.71 -56.95
C GLU A 575 -2.65 30.08 -56.92
N ASP A 576 -1.32 30.06 -56.80
CA ASP A 576 -0.47 31.24 -56.62
C ASP A 576 0.29 31.67 -57.89
N GLY A 577 0.04 31.02 -59.04
CA GLY A 577 0.73 31.31 -60.30
C GLY A 577 0.86 30.13 -61.26
N LEU A 578 2.05 29.98 -61.83
CA LEU A 578 2.40 28.96 -62.82
C LEU A 578 3.58 28.13 -62.30
N LEU A 579 3.40 26.82 -62.23
CA LEU A 579 4.48 25.87 -61.95
C LEU A 579 5.07 25.41 -63.28
N ALA A 580 6.36 25.62 -63.50
CA ALA A 580 7.07 25.20 -64.71
C ALA A 580 8.17 24.20 -64.37
N VAL A 581 8.15 23.04 -65.01
CA VAL A 581 9.23 22.04 -64.97
C VAL A 581 10.18 22.33 -66.11
N LEU A 582 11.42 22.69 -65.79
CA LEU A 582 12.44 23.05 -66.76
C LEU A 582 13.21 21.80 -67.22
N ASP A 583 13.60 21.76 -68.49
CA ASP A 583 14.47 20.74 -69.06
C ASP A 583 15.48 21.41 -70.00
N GLY A 584 16.64 21.76 -69.44
CA GLY A 584 17.69 22.51 -70.15
C GLY A 584 17.47 24.03 -70.24
N MET A 585 16.33 24.57 -69.77
CA MET A 585 16.13 26.01 -69.57
C MET A 585 16.47 26.43 -68.13
N THR A 586 17.07 27.60 -67.94
CA THR A 586 17.34 28.19 -66.62
C THR A 586 16.23 29.16 -66.19
N ALA A 587 16.04 29.34 -64.88
CA ALA A 587 15.02 30.27 -64.36
C ALA A 587 15.13 31.71 -64.95
N PRO A 588 16.32 32.32 -65.16
CA PRO A 588 16.42 33.62 -65.83
C PRO A 588 15.98 33.60 -67.30
N GLN A 589 16.20 32.51 -68.02
CA GLN A 589 15.73 32.35 -69.40
C GLN A 589 14.21 32.24 -69.46
N LEU A 590 13.61 31.49 -68.52
CA LEU A 590 12.16 31.41 -68.37
C LEU A 590 11.54 32.80 -68.09
N VAL A 591 12.14 33.60 -67.19
CA VAL A 591 11.67 34.97 -66.92
C VAL A 591 11.72 35.84 -68.18
N ALA A 592 12.79 35.73 -68.97
CA ALA A 592 12.92 36.50 -70.21
C ALA A 592 11.80 36.15 -71.21
N GLU A 593 11.44 34.87 -71.35
CA GLU A 593 10.34 34.44 -72.22
C GLU A 593 8.96 34.84 -71.67
N LEU A 594 8.74 34.74 -70.36
CA LEU A 594 7.50 35.20 -69.73
C LEU A 594 7.28 36.71 -69.92
N VAL A 595 8.33 37.51 -69.80
CA VAL A 595 8.27 38.96 -70.08
C VAL A 595 7.99 39.23 -71.56
N ARG A 596 8.56 38.46 -72.49
CA ARG A 596 8.25 38.56 -73.93
C ARG A 596 6.78 38.26 -74.24
N LEU A 597 6.21 37.27 -73.56
CA LEU A 597 4.80 36.91 -73.62
C LEU A 597 3.87 37.92 -72.89
N ARG A 598 4.43 39.01 -72.35
CA ARG A 598 3.74 40.05 -71.56
C ARG A 598 3.03 39.50 -70.33
N VAL A 599 3.57 38.43 -69.75
CA VAL A 599 3.09 37.86 -68.49
C VAL A 599 3.64 38.70 -67.33
N PRO A 600 2.79 39.25 -66.45
CA PRO A 600 3.25 40.03 -65.30
C PRO A 600 3.78 39.11 -64.20
N VAL A 601 5.10 38.86 -64.24
CA VAL A 601 5.80 38.08 -63.20
C VAL A 601 6.00 38.95 -61.96
N ASP A 602 5.38 38.56 -60.85
CA ASP A 602 5.49 39.22 -59.54
C ASP A 602 6.63 38.63 -58.70
N ARG A 603 6.75 37.30 -58.72
CA ARG A 603 7.82 36.56 -58.04
C ARG A 603 8.25 35.35 -58.86
N ILE A 604 9.52 34.97 -58.75
CA ILE A 604 10.00 33.69 -59.24
C ILE A 604 10.88 33.06 -58.17
N GLY A 605 10.64 31.78 -57.88
CA GLY A 605 11.41 31.05 -56.90
C GLY A 605 11.45 29.56 -57.21
N PRO A 606 12.50 28.86 -56.77
CA PRO A 606 12.51 27.41 -56.86
C PRO A 606 11.33 26.85 -56.07
N HIS A 607 10.55 25.95 -56.67
CA HIS A 607 9.54 25.18 -55.94
C HIS A 607 10.26 24.02 -55.26
N ARG A 608 11.03 24.37 -54.22
CA ARG A 608 11.92 23.46 -53.46
C ARG A 608 11.69 23.68 -51.98
N ARG A 609 10.56 23.23 -51.46
CA ARG A 609 10.40 23.11 -50.01
C ARG A 609 9.88 21.74 -49.69
N LEU A 610 10.55 21.09 -48.76
CA LEU A 610 10.01 19.90 -48.11
C LEU A 610 8.60 20.17 -47.54
N GLU A 611 8.29 21.44 -47.24
CA GLU A 611 6.97 21.93 -46.86
C GLU A 611 5.88 21.60 -47.88
N ASP A 612 6.08 21.93 -49.15
CA ASP A 612 5.07 21.76 -50.20
C ASP A 612 4.85 20.26 -50.48
N ALA A 613 5.94 19.50 -50.62
CA ALA A 613 5.88 18.04 -50.80
C ALA A 613 5.18 17.34 -49.62
N PHE A 614 5.45 17.78 -48.38
CA PHE A 614 4.81 17.24 -47.18
C PHE A 614 3.32 17.56 -47.13
N LEU A 615 2.91 18.77 -47.52
CA LEU A 615 1.50 19.16 -47.60
C LEU A 615 0.76 18.35 -48.67
N THR A 616 1.38 18.08 -49.83
CA THR A 616 0.77 17.20 -50.85
C THR A 616 0.61 15.77 -50.33
N LEU A 617 1.62 15.22 -49.68
CA LEU A 617 1.61 13.84 -49.17
C LEU A 617 0.57 13.62 -48.06
N ILE A 618 0.31 14.62 -47.22
CA ILE A 618 -0.69 14.53 -46.14
C ILE A 618 -2.07 14.99 -46.61
N GLY A 619 -2.14 16.02 -47.45
CA GLY A 619 -3.38 16.61 -47.99
C GLY A 619 -4.11 15.71 -48.97
N GLY A 620 -3.40 14.87 -49.73
CA GLY A 620 -4.01 13.86 -50.62
C GLY A 620 -4.66 12.66 -49.89
N SER A 621 -4.60 12.62 -48.55
CA SER A 621 -5.11 11.54 -47.70
C SER A 621 -6.46 11.87 -47.03
N ALA A 622 -7.19 12.86 -47.54
CA ALA A 622 -8.48 13.33 -47.02
C ALA A 622 -9.68 12.69 -47.73
#